data_AF-A0A8J7WIE0-F1
#
_entry.id   AF-A0A8J7WIE0-F1
#
_cell.length_a   1.000
_cell.length_b   1.000
_cell.length_c   1.000
_cell.angle_alpha   90.00
_cell.angle_beta   90.00
_cell.angle_gamma   90.00
#
_symmetry.space_group_name_H-M   'P 1'
#
loop_
_entity.id
_entity.type
_entity.pdbx_description
1 polymer ?
#
loop_
_entity_poly.entity_id
_entity_poly.type
_entity_poly.pdbx_seq_one_letter_code
_entity_poly.pdbx_strand_id
1 'polypeptide(L)'
;MTVRGGAPAGLARFARGAGSAPGPIADVAAPAPPAAPVERCELCAERLDDRHGHIADLEQRAIRCTCRACYLLFTREEAGGGRYRAIPDRVLHDPAHPLSRAGWERLQIPVAVAFFLTATASPSEAETVTVTEAETVTETVTRAEGGGARTTVSAFYPGPAGATECLLDLDAWNRLREEHPLLAEAVPDVEAIVVRCDAGNRDCYLVPIDVCYELVGRLRLQWRGFDGGEQARAGIDEFFDTLRRRARGFDPASSPAGGPR
;
A
#
# COMPACT_ATOMS: atom_id res chain seq x y z
N MET A 1 1.49 -27.60 10.27
CA MET A 1 1.64 -26.64 11.39
C MET A 1 1.04 -25.33 10.90
N THR A 2 -0.14 -24.95 11.39
CA THR A 2 -1.04 -24.02 10.66
C THR A 2 -0.98 -22.63 11.25
N VAL A 3 -0.40 -21.67 10.52
CA VAL A 3 -0.33 -20.27 10.96
C VAL A 3 -1.71 -19.62 10.81
N ARG A 4 -2.30 -19.20 11.94
CA ARG A 4 -3.53 -18.41 11.97
C ARG A 4 -3.20 -16.93 11.77
N GLY A 5 -3.39 -16.42 10.56
CA GLY A 5 -3.36 -14.98 10.29
C GLY A 5 -4.59 -14.30 10.91
N GLY A 6 -4.41 -13.64 12.05
CA GLY A 6 -5.42 -12.71 12.60
C GLY A 6 -5.40 -11.40 11.83
N ALA A 7 -6.54 -10.96 11.30
CA ALA A 7 -6.64 -9.66 10.67
C ALA A 7 -6.56 -8.53 11.72
N PRO A 8 -5.81 -7.44 11.48
CA PRO A 8 -5.86 -6.27 12.33
C PRO A 8 -7.25 -5.61 12.27
N ALA A 9 -7.74 -5.14 13.42
CA ALA A 9 -8.93 -4.33 13.50
C ALA A 9 -8.63 -2.89 13.04
N GLY A 10 -9.55 -2.25 12.31
CA GLY A 10 -9.41 -0.85 11.84
C GLY A 10 -10.19 -0.50 10.56
N LEU A 11 -10.58 -1.50 9.77
CA LEU A 11 -11.10 -1.32 8.40
C LEU A 11 -12.59 -0.92 8.25
N ALA A 12 -13.20 -0.33 9.28
CA ALA A 12 -14.66 -0.12 9.34
C ALA A 12 -15.19 1.17 8.67
N ARG A 13 -14.35 1.94 7.96
CA ARG A 13 -14.58 3.40 7.81
C ARG A 13 -15.33 3.88 6.55
N PHE A 14 -15.49 3.09 5.49
CA PHE A 14 -15.99 3.60 4.19
C PHE A 14 -17.39 3.10 3.80
N ALA A 15 -18.39 3.57 4.53
CA ALA A 15 -19.80 3.49 4.13
C ALA A 15 -20.69 4.54 4.84
N ARG A 16 -20.86 5.74 4.26
CA ARG A 16 -22.11 6.54 4.36
C ARG A 16 -22.15 7.85 3.54
N GLY A 17 -23.28 8.05 2.86
CA GLY A 17 -23.80 9.30 2.30
C GLY A 17 -24.69 9.03 1.08
N ALA A 18 -25.79 9.74 0.80
CA ALA A 18 -26.67 10.56 1.64
C ALA A 18 -28.03 10.70 0.90
N GLY A 19 -29.18 10.80 1.62
CA GLY A 19 -30.49 11.01 0.99
C GLY A 19 -31.67 11.06 1.97
N SER A 20 -32.56 12.04 1.79
CA SER A 20 -33.74 12.38 2.61
C SER A 20 -34.78 13.01 1.66
N ALA A 21 -36.12 12.97 1.81
CA ALA A 21 -37.12 12.31 2.67
C ALA A 21 -38.50 12.52 1.93
N PRO A 22 -39.72 12.62 2.52
CA PRO A 22 -40.25 12.28 3.86
C PRO A 22 -41.60 11.49 3.83
N GLY A 23 -42.17 11.21 5.01
CA GLY A 23 -43.55 10.73 5.20
C GLY A 23 -43.70 9.90 6.49
N PRO A 24 -44.60 10.24 7.45
CA PRO A 24 -44.41 9.79 8.84
C PRO A 24 -45.33 8.63 9.30
N ILE A 25 -44.77 7.80 10.19
CA ILE A 25 -45.47 7.13 11.29
C ILE A 25 -44.64 7.29 12.57
N ALA A 26 -45.29 7.40 13.72
CA ALA A 26 -44.62 7.70 14.99
C ALA A 26 -44.10 6.41 15.64
N ASP A 27 -42.80 6.16 15.57
CA ASP A 27 -42.14 5.02 16.19
C ASP A 27 -41.45 5.35 17.51
N VAL A 28 -41.45 4.37 18.42
CA VAL A 28 -40.73 4.40 19.69
C VAL A 28 -39.25 4.66 19.41
N ALA A 29 -38.65 5.63 20.12
CA ALA A 29 -37.26 6.03 19.91
C ALA A 29 -36.31 4.82 19.97
N ALA A 30 -35.78 4.43 18.81
CA ALA A 30 -34.77 3.39 18.72
C ALA A 30 -33.56 3.78 19.58
N PRO A 31 -32.92 2.81 20.28
CA PRO A 31 -31.71 3.11 21.02
C PRO A 31 -30.67 3.71 20.06
N ALA A 32 -30.04 4.81 20.49
CA ALA A 32 -29.03 5.48 19.69
C ALA A 32 -27.96 4.45 19.25
N PRO A 33 -27.50 4.50 17.98
CA PRO A 33 -26.49 3.58 17.51
C PRO A 33 -25.27 3.67 18.44
N PRO A 34 -24.61 2.54 18.77
CA PRO A 34 -23.45 2.56 19.66
C PRO A 34 -22.43 3.55 19.11
N ALA A 35 -21.90 4.40 20.00
CA ALA A 35 -20.84 5.32 19.63
C ALA A 35 -19.72 4.54 18.94
N ALA A 36 -19.24 5.04 17.79
CA ALA A 36 -18.16 4.41 17.06
C ALA A 36 -16.96 4.21 18.01
N PRO A 37 -16.23 3.07 17.90
CA PRO A 37 -15.07 2.83 18.74
C PRO A 37 -14.11 4.01 18.65
N VAL A 38 -13.69 4.52 19.80
CA VAL A 38 -12.73 5.62 19.86
C VAL A 38 -11.34 5.04 19.60
N GLU A 39 -10.80 5.33 18.43
CA GLU A 39 -9.44 4.97 18.06
C GLU A 39 -8.42 5.57 19.04
N ARG A 40 -7.32 4.86 19.25
CA ARG A 40 -6.29 5.23 20.22
C ARG A 40 -4.90 5.05 19.65
N CYS A 41 -3.98 5.93 20.04
CA CYS A 41 -2.58 5.78 19.71
C CYS A 41 -2.03 4.49 20.31
N GLU A 42 -1.48 3.62 19.49
CA GLU A 42 -0.96 2.32 19.93
C GLU A 42 0.36 2.43 20.73
N LEU A 43 0.96 3.63 20.78
CA LEU A 43 2.18 3.91 21.53
C LEU A 43 1.93 4.63 22.88
N CYS A 44 0.93 5.52 22.96
CA CYS A 44 0.67 6.33 24.17
C CYS A 44 -0.77 6.29 24.69
N ALA A 45 -1.66 5.52 24.05
CA ALA A 45 -3.09 5.38 24.35
C ALA A 45 -3.94 6.67 24.30
N GLU A 46 -3.38 7.80 23.86
CA GLU A 46 -4.11 9.03 23.56
C GLU A 46 -5.28 8.75 22.59
N ARG A 47 -6.42 9.42 22.80
CA ARG A 47 -7.56 9.30 21.89
C ARG A 47 -7.22 9.95 20.56
N LEU A 48 -7.46 9.23 19.48
CA LEU A 48 -7.29 9.75 18.13
C LEU A 48 -8.58 10.38 17.65
N ASP A 49 -8.42 11.42 16.82
CA ASP A 49 -9.50 11.93 16.02
C ASP A 49 -9.69 11.07 14.75
N ASP A 50 -10.53 11.58 13.86
CA ASP A 50 -10.91 10.90 12.63
C ASP A 50 -9.85 11.00 11.51
N ARG A 51 -8.72 11.70 11.76
CA ARG A 51 -7.61 11.99 10.83
C ARG A 51 -6.25 11.94 11.55
N HIS A 52 -5.90 10.78 12.08
CA HIS A 52 -4.61 10.52 12.72
C HIS A 52 -3.54 10.07 11.72
N GLY A 53 -2.29 10.03 12.18
CA GLY A 53 -1.15 9.53 11.39
C GLY A 53 -0.86 8.06 11.67
N HIS A 54 -0.16 7.40 10.77
CA HIS A 54 0.28 6.02 10.93
C HIS A 54 1.80 5.88 10.92
N ILE A 55 2.29 4.82 11.55
CA ILE A 55 3.67 4.35 11.41
C ILE A 55 3.65 2.88 10.98
N ALA A 56 4.63 2.46 10.19
CA ALA A 56 4.93 1.06 9.95
C ALA A 56 5.87 0.54 11.05
N ASP A 57 5.50 -0.58 11.67
CA ASP A 57 6.37 -1.43 12.48
C ASP A 57 6.99 -2.47 11.52
N LEU A 58 8.23 -2.23 11.10
CA LEU A 58 8.93 -3.02 10.08
C LEU A 58 9.28 -4.43 10.59
N GLU A 59 9.55 -4.56 11.89
CA GLU A 59 9.81 -5.85 12.55
C GLU A 59 8.54 -6.72 12.57
N GLN A 60 7.38 -6.12 12.89
CA GLN A 60 6.11 -6.84 12.97
C GLN A 60 5.32 -6.86 11.65
N ARG A 61 5.84 -6.20 10.60
CA ARG A 61 5.18 -5.97 9.31
C ARG A 61 3.72 -5.49 9.47
N ALA A 62 3.53 -4.51 10.35
CA ALA A 62 2.22 -4.02 10.77
C ALA A 62 2.11 -2.49 10.72
N ILE A 63 0.92 -1.96 10.45
CA ILE A 63 0.64 -0.52 10.52
C ILE A 63 0.02 -0.21 11.89
N ARG A 64 0.45 0.89 12.51
CA ARG A 64 0.05 1.33 13.86
C ARG A 64 -0.56 2.73 13.84
N CYS A 65 -1.69 2.90 14.51
CA CYS A 65 -2.35 4.20 14.66
C CYS A 65 -1.60 5.09 15.67
N THR A 66 -1.31 6.35 15.30
CA THR A 66 -0.48 7.26 16.10
C THR A 66 -1.05 8.67 16.23
N CYS A 67 -0.91 9.27 17.41
CA CYS A 67 -1.16 10.68 17.59
C CYS A 67 -0.03 11.50 16.95
N ARG A 68 -0.26 12.81 16.72
CA ARG A 68 0.71 13.69 16.07
C ARG A 68 2.09 13.70 16.76
N ALA A 69 2.12 13.64 18.09
CA ALA A 69 3.37 13.62 18.84
C ALA A 69 4.17 12.34 18.56
N CYS A 70 3.52 11.17 18.68
CA CYS A 70 4.15 9.88 18.39
C CYS A 70 4.58 9.74 16.93
N TYR A 71 3.77 10.19 15.98
CA TYR A 71 4.10 10.22 14.55
C TYR A 71 5.42 10.95 14.27
N LEU A 72 5.57 12.16 14.83
CA LEU A 72 6.74 13.02 14.57
C LEU A 72 8.06 12.38 15.01
N LEU A 73 8.05 11.51 16.02
CA LEU A 73 9.26 10.80 16.49
C LEU A 73 9.88 9.91 15.42
N PHE A 74 9.08 9.37 14.49
CA PHE A 74 9.50 8.37 13.50
C PHE A 74 9.56 8.92 12.06
N THR A 75 9.63 10.25 11.92
CA THR A 75 9.78 10.92 10.61
C THR A 75 11.20 10.88 10.05
N ARG A 76 12.17 10.34 10.81
CA ARG A 76 13.55 10.07 10.39
C ARG A 76 13.78 8.57 10.36
N GLU A 77 14.55 8.09 9.39
CA GLU A 77 14.71 6.65 9.11
C GLU A 77 15.38 5.89 10.27
N GLU A 78 16.26 6.54 11.02
CA GLU A 78 17.04 5.93 12.11
C GLU A 78 16.28 5.93 13.46
N ALA A 79 15.11 6.57 13.51
CA ALA A 79 14.33 6.69 14.73
C ALA A 79 13.86 5.31 15.23
N GLY A 80 13.85 5.13 16.56
CA GLY A 80 13.48 3.85 17.17
C GLY A 80 14.37 2.67 16.74
N GLY A 81 15.60 2.94 16.27
CA GLY A 81 16.51 1.91 15.77
C GLY A 81 16.13 1.37 14.39
N GLY A 82 15.38 2.12 13.58
CA GLY A 82 14.92 1.72 12.26
C GLY A 82 13.72 0.75 12.26
N ARG A 83 13.22 0.33 13.42
CA ARG A 83 12.02 -0.51 13.54
C ARG A 83 10.75 0.21 13.08
N TYR A 84 10.65 1.50 13.37
CA TYR A 84 9.43 2.29 13.19
C TYR A 84 9.66 3.39 12.17
N ARG A 85 8.81 3.45 11.15
CA ARG A 85 8.88 4.45 10.08
C ARG A 85 7.54 5.16 9.91
N ALA A 86 7.54 6.48 9.94
CA ALA A 86 6.33 7.26 9.68
C ALA A 86 5.82 7.05 8.25
N ILE A 87 4.51 6.83 8.12
CA ILE A 87 3.85 6.72 6.81
C ILE A 87 3.52 8.15 6.33
N PRO A 88 4.00 8.58 5.15
CA PRO A 88 3.67 9.90 4.61
C PRO A 88 2.17 10.06 4.33
N ASP A 89 1.66 11.29 4.19
CA ASP A 89 0.26 11.55 3.82
C ASP A 89 0.08 11.94 2.33
N ARG A 90 1.18 11.99 1.58
CA ARG A 90 1.24 12.46 0.19
C ARG A 90 0.63 11.45 -0.79
N VAL A 91 -0.13 11.98 -1.75
CA VAL A 91 -0.58 11.25 -2.94
C VAL A 91 -0.06 12.01 -4.15
N LEU A 92 0.66 11.34 -5.04
CA LEU A 92 1.28 11.95 -6.22
C LEU A 92 0.81 11.27 -7.51
N HIS A 93 0.71 12.05 -8.58
CA HIS A 93 0.37 11.59 -9.93
C HIS A 93 1.30 12.29 -10.94
N ASP A 94 1.82 11.55 -11.90
CA ASP A 94 2.64 12.09 -12.99
C ASP A 94 1.81 12.11 -14.29
N PRO A 95 1.23 13.27 -14.67
CA PRO A 95 0.48 13.41 -15.91
C PRO A 95 1.38 13.55 -17.15
N ALA A 96 2.69 13.75 -16.99
CA ALA A 96 3.64 13.91 -18.10
C ALA A 96 4.09 12.55 -18.65
N HIS A 97 4.18 11.52 -17.79
CA HIS A 97 4.54 10.15 -18.15
C HIS A 97 3.37 9.17 -17.87
N PRO A 98 2.26 9.23 -18.63
CA PRO A 98 1.13 8.35 -18.39
C PRO A 98 1.48 6.88 -18.65
N LEU A 99 1.03 5.98 -17.78
CA LEU A 99 1.23 4.53 -17.92
C LEU A 99 0.71 4.02 -19.27
N SER A 100 1.61 3.45 -20.08
CA SER A 100 1.24 2.86 -21.36
C SER A 100 0.57 1.49 -21.15
N ARG A 101 -0.44 1.18 -21.98
CA ARG A 101 -1.12 -0.12 -21.95
C ARG A 101 -0.15 -1.28 -22.21
N ALA A 102 0.78 -1.11 -23.16
CA ALA A 102 1.83 -2.09 -23.42
C ALA A 102 2.77 -2.26 -22.21
N GLY A 103 3.07 -1.18 -21.47
CA GLY A 103 3.82 -1.22 -20.22
C GLY A 103 3.14 -2.07 -19.15
N TRP A 104 1.83 -1.90 -18.98
CA TRP A 104 1.02 -2.73 -18.08
C TRP A 104 0.97 -4.21 -18.51
N GLU A 105 0.68 -4.46 -19.80
CA GLU A 105 0.56 -5.83 -20.33
C GLU A 105 1.87 -6.62 -20.18
N ARG A 106 3.04 -5.97 -20.23
CA ARG A 106 4.34 -6.61 -19.94
C ARG A 106 4.47 -7.16 -18.50
N LEU A 107 3.75 -6.60 -17.52
CA LEU A 107 3.80 -7.08 -16.14
C LEU A 107 3.03 -8.40 -15.92
N GLN A 108 2.23 -8.84 -16.91
CA GLN A 108 1.43 -10.08 -16.87
C GLN A 108 0.44 -10.18 -15.68
N ILE A 109 0.03 -9.04 -15.12
CA ILE A 109 -0.93 -8.97 -14.00
C ILE A 109 -2.35 -9.30 -14.53
N PRO A 110 -3.04 -10.32 -13.99
CA PRO A 110 -4.29 -10.86 -14.56
C PRO A 110 -5.55 -10.07 -14.20
N VAL A 111 -5.40 -8.86 -13.64
CA VAL A 111 -6.49 -8.02 -13.11
C VAL A 111 -6.29 -6.55 -13.50
N ALA A 112 -7.36 -5.75 -13.41
CA ALA A 112 -7.30 -4.33 -13.78
C ALA A 112 -6.66 -3.42 -12.72
N VAL A 113 -6.49 -3.89 -11.48
CA VAL A 113 -5.96 -3.08 -10.36
C VAL A 113 -4.91 -3.87 -9.59
N ALA A 114 -3.74 -3.27 -9.40
CA ALA A 114 -2.71 -3.78 -8.49
C ALA A 114 -1.97 -2.63 -7.80
N PHE A 115 -1.24 -2.97 -6.75
CA PHE A 115 -0.28 -2.09 -6.09
C PHE A 115 1.07 -2.78 -5.91
N PHE A 116 2.13 -2.00 -5.94
CA PHE A 116 3.51 -2.44 -5.89
C PHE A 116 4.17 -1.85 -4.64
N LEU A 117 4.74 -2.72 -3.81
CA LEU A 117 5.45 -2.35 -2.59
C LEU A 117 6.94 -2.61 -2.79
N THR A 118 7.74 -1.56 -2.62
CA THR A 118 9.19 -1.72 -2.47
C THR A 118 9.47 -1.93 -0.99
N ALA A 119 10.12 -3.04 -0.63
CA ALA A 119 10.53 -3.32 0.74
C ALA A 119 12.04 -3.22 0.90
N THR A 120 12.52 -2.76 2.06
CA THR A 120 13.93 -2.97 2.43
C THR A 120 14.11 -4.40 2.95
N ALA A 121 15.12 -5.11 2.45
CA ALA A 121 15.48 -6.40 3.01
C ALA A 121 16.07 -6.18 4.41
N SER A 122 15.47 -6.83 5.40
CA SER A 122 16.10 -6.91 6.73
C SER A 122 17.43 -7.67 6.60
N PRO A 123 18.50 -7.29 7.32
CA PRO A 123 19.78 -8.01 7.26
C PRO A 123 19.68 -9.48 7.73
N SER A 124 18.58 -9.89 8.36
CA SER A 124 18.24 -11.28 8.70
C SER A 124 17.57 -12.07 7.57
N GLU A 125 17.13 -11.43 6.47
CA GLU A 125 16.53 -12.07 5.28
C GLU A 125 17.56 -12.31 4.16
N ALA A 126 18.85 -12.23 4.51
CA ALA A 126 19.93 -12.85 3.75
C ALA A 126 19.91 -14.38 3.96
N GLU A 127 18.77 -15.02 3.63
CA GLU A 127 18.59 -16.45 3.77
C GLU A 127 19.49 -17.21 2.78
N THR A 128 20.22 -18.19 3.31
CA THR A 128 21.30 -18.89 2.62
C THR A 128 20.80 -19.64 1.38
N VAL A 129 21.28 -19.25 0.19
CA VAL A 129 21.10 -20.07 -1.02
C VAL A 129 22.06 -21.26 -0.96
N THR A 130 21.62 -22.37 -0.37
CA THR A 130 22.28 -23.66 -0.54
C THR A 130 21.96 -24.22 -1.93
N VAL A 131 22.90 -24.08 -2.87
CA VAL A 131 22.91 -24.86 -4.10
C VAL A 131 23.32 -26.30 -3.74
N THR A 132 22.40 -27.25 -3.92
CA THR A 132 22.71 -28.68 -3.86
C THR A 132 22.61 -29.28 -5.26
N GLU A 133 23.72 -29.31 -5.97
CA GLU A 133 23.93 -30.29 -7.03
C GLU A 133 24.84 -31.42 -6.50
N ALA A 134 24.64 -32.63 -7.02
CA ALA A 134 25.43 -33.78 -6.62
C ALA A 134 26.84 -33.70 -7.22
N GLU A 135 27.83 -33.96 -6.37
CA GLU A 135 29.24 -34.23 -6.72
C GLU A 135 30.13 -33.03 -7.15
N THR A 136 30.59 -32.30 -6.12
CA THR A 136 32.03 -32.03 -5.84
C THR A 136 32.52 -30.56 -5.93
N VAL A 137 33.30 -30.18 -4.90
CA VAL A 137 34.00 -28.90 -4.61
C VAL A 137 33.15 -27.78 -3.98
N THR A 138 33.52 -27.42 -2.75
CA THR A 138 33.03 -26.26 -2.00
C THR A 138 33.94 -25.05 -2.25
N GLU A 139 33.41 -23.96 -2.80
CA GLU A 139 34.06 -22.65 -2.72
C GLU A 139 33.05 -21.56 -2.29
N THR A 140 33.10 -21.19 -1.01
CA THR A 140 32.23 -20.16 -0.44
C THR A 140 32.79 -18.77 -0.74
N VAL A 141 32.58 -18.28 -1.96
CA VAL A 141 32.95 -16.90 -2.34
C VAL A 141 31.97 -15.91 -1.70
N THR A 142 32.30 -15.44 -0.49
CA THR A 142 31.66 -14.24 0.09
C THR A 142 32.16 -13.00 -0.64
N ARG A 143 31.56 -12.69 -1.80
CA ARG A 143 31.82 -11.41 -2.46
C ARG A 143 31.19 -10.30 -1.61
N ALA A 144 32.04 -9.56 -0.91
CA ALA A 144 31.66 -8.35 -0.21
C ALA A 144 31.29 -7.27 -1.25
N GLU A 145 30.04 -7.27 -1.68
CA GLU A 145 29.44 -6.18 -2.46
C GLU A 145 28.88 -5.13 -1.49
N GLY A 146 29.08 -3.85 -1.81
CA GLY A 146 28.95 -2.75 -0.86
C GLY A 146 27.59 -2.73 -0.14
N GLY A 147 27.62 -2.55 1.18
CA GLY A 147 26.47 -2.57 2.08
C GLY A 147 25.50 -1.40 1.90
N GLY A 148 24.86 -1.29 0.75
CA GLY A 148 23.56 -0.63 0.60
C GLY A 148 22.45 -1.61 0.96
N ALA A 149 21.37 -1.10 1.57
CA ALA A 149 20.19 -1.92 1.84
C ALA A 149 19.59 -2.45 0.52
N ARG A 150 19.54 -3.78 0.36
CA ARG A 150 18.94 -4.41 -0.82
C ARG A 150 17.43 -4.23 -0.77
N THR A 151 16.84 -3.58 -1.76
CA THR A 151 15.38 -3.48 -1.88
C THR A 151 14.80 -4.61 -2.74
N THR A 152 13.65 -5.14 -2.36
CA THR A 152 12.84 -6.04 -3.19
C THR A 152 11.52 -5.36 -3.57
N VAL A 153 10.84 -5.85 -4.61
CA VAL A 153 9.51 -5.36 -5.00
C VAL A 153 8.55 -6.53 -5.17
N SER A 154 7.40 -6.45 -4.50
CA SER A 154 6.26 -7.37 -4.67
C SER A 154 5.06 -6.64 -5.24
N ALA A 155 4.29 -7.32 -6.10
CA ALA A 155 3.02 -6.85 -6.62
C ALA A 155 1.86 -7.54 -5.90
N PHE A 156 0.79 -6.81 -5.62
CA PHE A 156 -0.41 -7.30 -4.96
C PHE A 156 -1.67 -6.80 -5.65
N TYR A 157 -2.74 -7.60 -5.62
CA TYR A 157 -4.07 -7.15 -6.02
C TYR A 157 -5.13 -7.43 -4.96
N PRO A 158 -6.16 -6.57 -4.84
CA PRO A 158 -7.26 -6.81 -3.92
C PRO A 158 -8.15 -7.97 -4.42
N GLY A 159 -8.53 -8.86 -3.50
CA GLY A 159 -9.43 -9.98 -3.75
C GLY A 159 -10.24 -10.37 -2.51
N PRO A 160 -11.05 -11.44 -2.59
CA PRO A 160 -11.94 -11.86 -1.50
C PRO A 160 -11.19 -12.28 -0.23
N ALA A 161 -9.96 -12.78 -0.37
CA ALA A 161 -9.09 -13.13 0.75
C ALA A 161 -8.38 -11.92 1.40
N GLY A 162 -8.40 -10.75 0.76
CA GLY A 162 -7.55 -9.60 1.08
C GLY A 162 -6.55 -9.30 -0.05
N ALA A 163 -5.36 -8.84 0.30
CA ALA A 163 -4.29 -8.64 -0.67
C ALA A 163 -3.75 -10.00 -1.12
N THR A 164 -3.83 -10.27 -2.43
CA THR A 164 -3.24 -11.47 -3.03
C THR A 164 -1.93 -11.07 -3.69
N GLU A 165 -0.84 -11.73 -3.33
CA GLU A 165 0.45 -11.51 -3.98
C GLU A 165 0.44 -12.06 -5.41
N CYS A 166 1.06 -11.33 -6.32
CA CYS A 166 1.20 -11.68 -7.74
C CYS A 166 2.68 -11.90 -8.05
N LEU A 167 2.98 -12.93 -8.85
CA LEU A 167 4.28 -13.06 -9.49
C LEU A 167 4.52 -11.83 -10.38
N LEU A 168 5.71 -11.24 -10.25
CA LEU A 168 6.11 -10.03 -10.96
C LEU A 168 7.38 -10.31 -11.76
N ASP A 169 7.34 -10.05 -13.06
CA ASP A 169 8.56 -9.96 -13.88
C ASP A 169 9.33 -8.70 -13.48
N LEU A 170 10.46 -8.89 -12.79
CA LEU A 170 11.31 -7.80 -12.29
C LEU A 170 12.00 -7.04 -13.43
N ASP A 171 12.27 -7.66 -14.58
CA ASP A 171 12.86 -6.97 -15.73
C ASP A 171 11.82 -6.15 -16.48
N ALA A 172 10.57 -6.62 -16.57
CA ALA A 172 9.44 -5.81 -17.04
C ALA A 172 9.17 -4.63 -16.10
N TRP A 173 9.23 -4.85 -14.78
CA TRP A 173 9.05 -3.80 -13.78
C TRP A 173 10.18 -2.76 -13.81
N ASN A 174 11.45 -3.18 -13.90
CA ASN A 174 12.59 -2.25 -13.96
C ASN A 174 12.53 -1.36 -15.21
N ARG A 175 12.22 -1.94 -16.38
CA ARG A 175 11.98 -1.16 -17.62
C ARG A 175 10.82 -0.15 -17.45
N LEU A 176 9.75 -0.54 -16.75
CA LEU A 176 8.65 0.37 -16.47
C LEU A 176 9.06 1.52 -15.52
N ARG A 177 9.93 1.27 -14.54
CA ARG A 177 10.49 2.33 -13.67
C ARG A 177 11.38 3.30 -14.43
N GLU A 178 12.14 2.84 -15.42
CA GLU A 178 12.94 3.69 -16.30
C GLU A 178 12.05 4.58 -17.20
N GLU A 179 10.92 4.05 -17.66
CA GLU A 179 9.93 4.78 -18.48
C GLU A 179 9.09 5.79 -17.66
N HIS A 180 8.95 5.60 -16.34
CA HIS A 180 7.95 6.30 -15.51
C HIS A 180 8.55 6.75 -14.15
N PRO A 181 9.13 7.97 -14.08
CA PRO A 181 9.96 8.40 -12.95
C PRO A 181 9.27 8.36 -11.58
N LEU A 182 7.94 8.57 -11.51
CA LEU A 182 7.13 8.46 -10.30
C LEU A 182 7.32 7.12 -9.55
N LEU A 183 7.59 6.03 -10.26
CA LEU A 183 7.76 4.70 -9.66
C LEU A 183 9.08 4.57 -8.87
N ALA A 184 10.06 5.45 -9.11
CA ALA A 184 11.31 5.49 -8.37
C ALA A 184 11.22 6.29 -7.06
N GLU A 185 10.21 7.15 -6.92
CA GLU A 185 10.01 8.05 -5.77
C GLU A 185 9.37 7.39 -4.54
N ALA A 186 8.81 6.19 -4.71
CA ALA A 186 8.13 5.46 -3.65
C ALA A 186 9.12 5.10 -2.54
N VAL A 187 8.92 5.72 -1.38
CA VAL A 187 9.74 5.46 -0.19
C VAL A 187 9.51 4.01 0.27
N PRO A 188 10.57 3.18 0.36
CA PRO A 188 10.42 1.78 0.75
C PRO A 188 9.71 1.60 2.09
N ASP A 189 8.95 0.50 2.18
CA ASP A 189 8.19 0.02 3.33
C ASP A 189 6.98 0.86 3.77
N VAL A 190 6.87 2.13 3.33
CA VAL A 190 5.80 3.06 3.74
C VAL A 190 5.00 3.68 2.60
N GLU A 191 5.45 3.55 1.36
CA GLU A 191 4.72 4.00 0.17
C GLU A 191 4.61 2.90 -0.89
N ALA A 192 3.61 3.06 -1.75
CA ALA A 192 3.21 2.11 -2.76
C ALA A 192 2.93 2.84 -4.08
N ILE A 193 3.14 2.15 -5.20
CA ILE A 193 2.56 2.57 -6.47
C ILE A 193 1.26 1.81 -6.65
N VAL A 194 0.14 2.49 -6.84
CA VAL A 194 -1.16 1.88 -7.16
C VAL A 194 -1.57 2.21 -8.59
N VAL A 195 -2.00 1.20 -9.33
CA VAL A 195 -2.33 1.29 -10.74
C VAL A 195 -3.73 0.74 -10.99
N ARG A 196 -4.48 1.46 -11.84
CA ARG A 196 -5.66 0.94 -12.54
C ARG A 196 -5.41 0.98 -14.05
N CYS A 197 -5.41 -0.18 -14.70
CA CYS A 197 -5.37 -0.30 -16.15
C CYS A 197 -6.54 -1.18 -16.62
N ASP A 198 -7.54 -0.55 -17.23
CA ASP A 198 -8.69 -1.20 -17.85
C ASP A 198 -8.90 -0.68 -19.30
N ALA A 199 -10.05 -0.98 -19.90
CA ALA A 199 -10.34 -0.58 -21.28
C ALA A 199 -10.40 0.95 -21.51
N GLY A 200 -10.69 1.75 -20.48
CA GLY A 200 -10.73 3.20 -20.54
C GLY A 200 -9.68 3.90 -19.68
N ASN A 201 -9.42 3.39 -18.47
CA ASN A 201 -8.57 4.02 -17.47
C ASN A 201 -7.13 3.48 -17.50
N ARG A 202 -6.16 4.38 -17.33
CA ARG A 202 -4.73 4.10 -17.07
C ARG A 202 -4.25 5.06 -15.97
N ASP A 203 -4.80 4.90 -14.78
CA ASP A 203 -4.41 5.73 -13.64
C ASP A 203 -3.18 5.12 -12.95
N CYS A 204 -2.18 5.95 -12.62
CA CYS A 204 -1.03 5.58 -11.81
C CYS A 204 -0.82 6.63 -10.72
N TYR A 205 -0.78 6.20 -9.45
CA TYR A 205 -0.54 7.08 -8.31
C TYR A 205 0.52 6.48 -7.39
N LEU A 206 1.40 7.33 -6.85
CA LEU A 206 2.13 7.02 -5.64
C LEU A 206 1.22 7.38 -4.45
N VAL A 207 1.03 6.42 -3.54
CA VAL A 207 0.18 6.53 -2.35
C VAL A 207 0.93 6.02 -1.12
N PRO A 208 0.52 6.41 0.09
CA PRO A 208 1.02 5.78 1.30
C PRO A 208 0.48 4.34 1.44
N ILE A 209 1.23 3.47 2.10
CA ILE A 209 0.92 2.03 2.18
C ILE A 209 -0.42 1.73 2.88
N ASP A 210 -0.83 2.57 3.83
CA ASP A 210 -2.12 2.45 4.53
C ASP A 210 -3.32 2.59 3.58
N VAL A 211 -3.22 3.43 2.54
CA VAL A 211 -4.24 3.62 1.48
C VAL A 211 -4.40 2.35 0.61
N CYS A 212 -3.34 1.56 0.42
CA CYS A 212 -3.46 0.25 -0.25
C CYS A 212 -4.20 -0.77 0.63
N TYR A 213 -3.93 -0.79 1.94
CA TYR A 213 -4.67 -1.66 2.87
C TYR A 213 -6.13 -1.20 3.07
N GLU A 214 -6.40 0.10 3.00
CA GLU A 214 -7.76 0.69 2.95
C GLU A 214 -8.54 0.12 1.76
N LEU A 215 -7.99 0.20 0.54
CA LEU A 215 -8.59 -0.37 -0.67
C LEU A 215 -8.89 -1.86 -0.51
N VAL A 216 -7.90 -2.63 -0.06
CA VAL A 216 -8.01 -4.08 0.12
C VAL A 216 -9.13 -4.43 1.10
N GLY A 217 -9.19 -3.76 2.24
CA GLY A 217 -10.21 -4.01 3.25
C GLY A 217 -11.61 -3.54 2.85
N ARG A 218 -11.71 -2.38 2.20
CA ARG A 218 -12.96 -1.89 1.58
C ARG A 218 -13.54 -2.92 0.62
N LEU A 219 -12.72 -3.40 -0.31
CA LEU A 219 -13.16 -4.38 -1.31
C LEU A 219 -13.50 -5.72 -0.68
N ARG A 220 -12.72 -6.19 0.31
CA ARG A 220 -13.01 -7.42 1.06
C ARG A 220 -14.36 -7.38 1.80
N LEU A 221 -14.78 -6.21 2.29
CA LEU A 221 -16.10 -6.02 2.91
C LEU A 221 -17.25 -5.91 1.90
N GLN A 222 -16.96 -5.48 0.67
CA GLN A 222 -17.96 -5.25 -0.40
C GLN A 222 -18.06 -6.43 -1.39
N TRP A 223 -17.11 -7.38 -1.34
CA TRP A 223 -16.99 -8.48 -2.30
C TRP A 223 -18.20 -9.41 -2.32
N ARG A 224 -18.77 -9.65 -3.50
CA ARG A 224 -19.82 -10.66 -3.72
C ARG A 224 -19.53 -11.47 -4.98
N GLY A 225 -19.76 -12.78 -4.93
CA GLY A 225 -19.55 -13.67 -6.08
C GLY A 225 -18.07 -13.84 -6.45
N PHE A 226 -17.83 -14.28 -7.68
CA PHE A 226 -16.49 -14.62 -8.18
C PHE A 226 -15.69 -13.38 -8.62
N ASP A 227 -16.35 -12.37 -9.20
CA ASP A 227 -15.73 -11.16 -9.78
C ASP A 227 -15.85 -9.92 -8.88
N GLY A 228 -16.34 -10.09 -7.64
CA GLY A 228 -16.63 -9.00 -6.69
C GLY A 228 -17.95 -8.26 -6.95
N GLY A 229 -18.55 -8.44 -8.15
CA GLY A 229 -19.78 -7.80 -8.57
C GLY A 229 -19.69 -6.28 -8.75
N GLU A 230 -20.84 -5.66 -8.99
CA GLU A 230 -20.98 -4.22 -9.21
C GLU A 230 -20.50 -3.38 -8.02
N GLN A 231 -20.72 -3.84 -6.78
CA GLN A 231 -20.33 -3.12 -5.56
C GLN A 231 -18.80 -3.01 -5.42
N ALA A 232 -18.04 -4.05 -5.77
CA ALA A 232 -16.59 -3.98 -5.79
C ALA A 232 -16.07 -3.04 -6.89
N ARG A 233 -16.69 -3.05 -8.08
CA ARG A 233 -16.33 -2.14 -9.18
C ARG A 233 -16.58 -0.67 -8.79
N ALA A 234 -17.77 -0.34 -8.30
CA ALA A 234 -18.08 1.00 -7.79
C ALA A 234 -17.17 1.40 -6.62
N GLY A 235 -16.75 0.43 -5.79
CA GLY A 235 -15.77 0.63 -4.73
C GLY A 235 -14.36 1.00 -5.22
N ILE A 236 -13.90 0.39 -6.31
CA ILE A 236 -12.67 0.77 -7.02
C ILE A 236 -12.82 2.18 -7.59
N ASP A 237 -13.92 2.48 -8.28
CA ASP A 237 -14.10 3.78 -8.95
C ASP A 237 -14.12 4.95 -7.95
N GLU A 238 -14.86 4.83 -6.85
CA GLU A 238 -14.89 5.85 -5.79
C GLU A 238 -13.53 6.03 -5.11
N PHE A 239 -12.75 4.95 -4.96
CA PHE A 239 -11.39 5.00 -4.44
C PHE A 239 -10.46 5.78 -5.38
N PHE A 240 -10.44 5.45 -6.68
CA PHE A 240 -9.60 6.15 -7.66
C PHE A 240 -10.03 7.61 -7.87
N ASP A 241 -11.33 7.93 -7.80
CA ASP A 241 -11.80 9.32 -7.79
C ASP A 241 -11.37 10.07 -6.52
N THR A 242 -11.25 9.37 -5.39
CA THR A 242 -10.72 9.94 -4.13
C THR A 242 -9.22 10.19 -4.23
N LEU A 243 -8.45 9.29 -4.85
CA LEU A 243 -7.04 9.52 -5.17
C LEU A 243 -6.89 10.74 -6.09
N ARG A 244 -7.67 10.81 -7.18
CA ARG A 244 -7.62 11.93 -8.13
C ARG A 244 -7.90 13.29 -7.48
N ARG A 245 -8.77 13.36 -6.47
CA ARG A 245 -9.03 14.59 -5.69
C ARG A 245 -7.92 14.93 -4.67
N ARG A 246 -7.16 13.95 -4.18
CA ARG A 246 -6.05 14.12 -3.23
C ARG A 246 -4.70 14.34 -3.91
N ALA A 247 -4.54 13.84 -5.13
CA ALA A 247 -3.27 13.79 -5.84
C ALA A 247 -2.73 15.18 -6.15
N ARG A 248 -1.43 15.34 -5.90
CA ARG A 248 -0.65 16.48 -6.39
C ARG A 248 0.11 16.05 -7.64
N GLY A 249 0.34 16.99 -8.55
CA GLY A 249 1.22 16.75 -9.69
C GLY A 249 2.64 16.45 -9.20
N PHE A 250 3.21 15.36 -9.67
CA PHE A 250 4.63 15.08 -9.54
C PHE A 250 5.42 15.86 -10.60
N ASP A 251 6.55 16.42 -10.20
CA ASP A 251 7.52 17.05 -11.07
C ASP A 251 8.87 16.35 -10.88
N PRO A 252 9.40 15.63 -11.89
CA PRO A 252 10.69 14.97 -11.81
C PRO A 252 11.85 15.91 -11.49
N ALA A 253 11.78 17.19 -11.89
CA ALA A 253 12.83 18.18 -11.61
C ALA A 253 12.86 18.63 -10.14
N SER A 254 11.78 18.35 -9.38
CA SER A 254 11.66 18.64 -7.95
C SER A 254 12.02 17.43 -7.07
N SER A 255 12.43 16.29 -7.64
CA SER A 255 12.84 15.10 -6.88
C SER A 255 14.22 15.28 -6.22
N PRO A 256 14.39 14.92 -4.93
CA PRO A 256 15.70 14.92 -4.27
C PRO A 256 16.67 13.87 -4.84
N ALA A 257 16.21 12.91 -5.65
CA ALA A 257 17.06 11.95 -6.36
C ALA A 257 17.70 12.54 -7.63
N GLY A 258 17.24 13.73 -8.07
CA GLY A 258 17.69 14.41 -9.29
C GLY A 258 18.98 15.22 -9.13
N GLY A 259 20.07 14.60 -8.69
CA GLY A 259 21.41 15.19 -8.87
C GLY A 259 21.74 15.30 -10.38
N PRO A 260 22.39 16.39 -10.85
CA PRO A 260 22.72 16.53 -12.27
C PRO A 260 23.66 15.40 -12.72
N ARG A 261 23.29 14.75 -13.83
CA ARG A 261 24.08 13.71 -14.52
C ARG A 261 25.25 14.32 -15.30
#